data_AF-A0A7J3VNJ3-F1
#
_entry.id   AF-A0A7J3VNJ3-F1
#
_cell.length_a   1.000
_cell.length_b   1.000
_cell.length_c   1.000
_cell.angle_alpha   90.00
_cell.angle_beta   90.00
_cell.angle_gamma   90.00
#
_symmetry.space_group_name_H-M   'P 1'
#
loop_
_entity.id
_entity.type
_entity.pdbx_description
1 polymer ?
#
loop_
_entity_poly.entity_id
_entity_poly.type
_entity_poly.pdbx_seq_one_letter_code
_entity_poly.pdbx_strand_id
1 'polypeptide(L)'
;MSVSRIRLVLEIKGKGRCECELARHLAPLTVGSILRALPIEGRVYRYDGAFIYMETGLTIGREKQRDEFKRGDIGFMVANGALCIFLKDVKGMMFNPLGRVINNIELLEGASAGDVLLLAST
;
A
#
# COMPACT_ATOMS: atom_id res chain seq x y z
N MET A 1 -11.30 2.36 20.67
CA MET A 1 -10.76 2.80 19.37
C MET A 1 -9.35 3.29 19.59
N SER A 2 -8.34 2.65 18.99
CA SER A 2 -6.94 3.06 19.15
C SER A 2 -6.66 4.24 18.22
N VAL A 3 -6.11 5.34 18.74
CA VAL A 3 -5.85 6.64 18.08
C VAL A 3 -4.77 6.55 16.97
N SER A 4 -4.41 5.35 16.53
CA SER A 4 -3.22 5.11 15.69
C SER A 4 -3.51 4.71 14.24
N ARG A 5 -4.77 4.58 13.84
CA ARG A 5 -5.15 4.20 12.46
C ARG A 5 -5.71 5.40 11.69
N ILE A 6 -5.28 5.55 10.46
CA ILE A 6 -5.69 6.60 9.52
C ILE A 6 -6.41 5.93 8.36
N ARG A 7 -7.68 6.29 8.13
CA ARG A 7 -8.45 5.84 6.97
C ARG A 7 -8.06 6.63 5.73
N LEU A 8 -7.89 5.92 4.64
CA LEU A 8 -7.54 6.44 3.32
C LEU A 8 -8.34 5.70 2.25
N VAL A 9 -8.34 6.25 1.05
CA VAL A 9 -8.97 5.66 -0.13
C VAL A 9 -7.89 5.27 -1.13
N LEU A 10 -8.00 4.04 -1.64
CA LEU A 10 -7.29 3.58 -2.82
C LEU A 10 -8.26 3.61 -4.01
N GLU A 11 -7.84 4.22 -5.11
CA GLU A 11 -8.64 4.30 -6.33
C GLU A 11 -7.84 3.72 -7.50
N ILE A 12 -8.46 2.83 -8.27
CA ILE A 12 -8.01 2.54 -9.63
C ILE A 12 -8.81 3.43 -10.56
N LYS A 13 -8.16 4.41 -11.17
CA LYS A 13 -8.85 5.42 -12.00
C LYS A 13 -9.69 4.75 -13.08
N GLY A 14 -10.97 5.11 -13.13
CA GLY A 14 -11.94 4.57 -14.08
C GLY A 14 -12.48 3.17 -13.77
N LYS A 15 -12.02 2.50 -12.70
CA LYS A 15 -12.50 1.17 -12.30
C LYS A 15 -13.20 1.14 -10.94
N GLY A 16 -12.80 1.99 -10.00
CA GLY A 16 -13.47 2.12 -8.72
C GLY A 16 -12.56 2.46 -7.55
N ARG A 17 -13.12 2.43 -6.34
CA ARG A 17 -12.47 2.78 -5.09
C ARG A 17 -12.60 1.68 -4.05
N CYS A 18 -11.60 1.57 -3.18
CA CYS A 18 -11.61 0.72 -2.01
C CYS A 18 -11.04 1.47 -0.79
N GLU A 19 -11.41 1.03 0.41
CA GLU A 19 -10.99 1.67 1.66
C GLU A 19 -9.80 0.93 2.27
N CYS A 20 -8.84 1.68 2.80
CA CYS A 20 -7.72 1.13 3.55
C CYS A 20 -7.43 1.92 4.83
N GLU A 21 -6.72 1.28 5.74
CA GLU A 21 -6.22 1.89 6.96
C GLU A 21 -4.70 1.77 7.04
N LEU A 22 -4.01 2.87 7.31
CA LEU A 22 -2.60 2.87 7.71
C LEU A 22 -2.50 2.98 9.23
N ALA A 23 -1.65 2.16 9.84
CA ALA A 23 -1.44 2.13 11.28
C ALA A 23 -0.08 2.74 11.63
N ARG A 24 -0.09 3.95 12.20
CA ARG A 24 1.12 4.73 12.50
C ARG A 24 2.12 3.98 13.38
N HIS A 25 1.65 3.14 14.29
CA HIS A 25 2.54 2.38 15.18
C HIS A 25 3.36 1.29 14.46
N LEU A 26 2.93 0.85 13.27
CA LEU A 26 3.63 -0.15 12.46
C LEU A 26 4.92 0.42 11.83
N ALA A 27 4.86 1.65 11.33
CA ALA A 27 6.00 2.34 10.72
C ALA A 27 5.80 3.87 10.79
N PRO A 28 6.06 4.53 11.95
CA PRO A 28 5.74 5.94 12.16
C PRO A 28 6.34 6.91 11.13
N LEU A 29 7.60 6.70 10.73
CA LEU A 29 8.29 7.57 9.77
C LEU A 29 7.79 7.33 8.35
N THR A 30 7.55 6.07 7.99
CA THR A 30 7.06 5.67 6.66
C THR A 30 5.64 6.16 6.46
N VAL A 31 4.74 5.86 7.40
CA VAL A 31 3.35 6.33 7.38
C VAL A 31 3.31 7.86 7.39
N GLY A 32 4.10 8.52 8.23
CA GLY A 32 4.15 9.99 8.28
C GLY A 32 4.58 10.62 6.96
N SER A 33 5.52 10.00 6.25
CA SER A 33 6.01 10.49 4.95
C SER A 33 4.98 10.29 3.85
N ILE A 34 4.32 9.12 3.81
CA ILE A 34 3.21 8.85 2.88
C ILE A 34 2.09 9.87 3.09
N LEU A 35 1.66 10.09 4.34
CA LEU A 35 0.56 11.03 4.65
C LEU A 35 0.87 12.47 4.21
N ARG A 36 2.12 12.93 4.34
CA ARG A 36 2.54 14.26 3.87
C ARG A 36 2.61 14.38 2.35
N ALA A 37 2.74 13.27 1.65
CA ALA A 37 2.85 13.22 0.19
C ALA A 37 1.49 12.96 -0.49
N LEU A 38 0.41 12.76 0.27
CA LEU A 38 -0.92 12.57 -0.31
C LEU A 38 -1.37 13.84 -1.07
N PRO A 39 -2.06 13.69 -2.21
CA PRO A 39 -2.34 12.43 -2.91
C PRO A 39 -1.11 11.86 -3.63
N ILE A 40 -0.94 10.53 -3.60
CA ILE A 40 0.12 9.83 -4.33
C ILE A 40 -0.53 9.05 -5.47
N GLU A 41 -0.03 9.27 -6.69
CA GLU A 41 -0.50 8.63 -7.90
C GLU A 41 0.66 7.94 -8.61
N GLY A 42 0.41 6.73 -9.13
CA GLY A 42 1.41 6.01 -9.90
C GLY A 42 0.80 4.93 -10.77
N ARG A 43 1.59 4.44 -11.73
CA ARG A 43 1.20 3.28 -12.54
C ARG A 43 1.21 2.02 -11.69
N VAL A 44 0.21 1.16 -11.93
CA VAL A 44 0.15 -0.16 -11.36
C VAL A 44 1.17 -1.06 -12.04
N TYR A 45 2.01 -1.67 -11.23
CA TYR A 45 2.82 -2.82 -11.56
C TYR A 45 2.32 -4.04 -10.78
N ARG A 46 2.53 -5.23 -11.35
CA ARG A 46 2.12 -6.50 -10.73
C ARG A 46 3.34 -7.38 -10.56
N TYR A 47 3.51 -7.92 -9.35
CA TYR A 47 4.59 -8.85 -9.05
C TYR A 47 4.00 -10.26 -8.96
N ASP A 48 4.16 -11.04 -10.03
CA ASP A 48 3.75 -12.46 -10.14
C ASP A 48 2.35 -12.79 -9.57
N GLY A 49 1.42 -11.84 -9.69
CA GLY A 49 0.08 -11.93 -9.12
C GLY A 49 0.00 -12.02 -7.59
N ALA A 50 1.11 -11.87 -6.87
CA ALA A 50 1.18 -11.89 -5.42
C ALA A 50 0.78 -10.54 -4.80
N PHE A 51 1.27 -9.45 -5.37
CA PHE A 51 0.91 -8.09 -4.97
C PHE A 51 0.93 -7.14 -6.18
N ILE A 52 0.20 -6.04 -6.06
CA ILE A 52 0.34 -4.88 -6.94
C ILE A 52 1.12 -3.79 -6.21
N TYR A 53 1.80 -2.94 -6.97
CA TYR A 53 2.52 -1.83 -6.40
C TYR A 53 2.57 -0.62 -7.32
N MET A 54 2.81 0.54 -6.72
CA MET A 54 3.14 1.77 -7.44
C MET A 54 4.36 2.42 -6.79
N GLU A 55 5.25 3.00 -7.60
CA GLU A 55 6.35 3.81 -7.10
C GLU A 55 5.81 5.13 -6.58
N THR A 56 6.23 5.53 -5.36
CA THR A 56 5.72 6.74 -4.70
C THR A 56 6.60 7.97 -4.92
N GLY A 57 7.82 7.78 -5.45
CA GLY A 57 8.86 8.81 -5.48
C GLY A 57 9.48 9.13 -4.11
N LEU A 58 9.06 8.46 -3.03
CA LEU A 58 9.56 8.69 -1.69
C LEU A 58 10.81 7.86 -1.40
N THR A 59 11.85 8.50 -0.86
CA THR A 59 13.04 7.83 -0.33
C THR A 59 12.89 7.66 1.18
N ILE A 60 12.54 6.44 1.63
CA ILE A 60 12.30 6.12 3.04
C ILE A 60 13.15 4.90 3.42
N GLY A 61 13.84 4.96 4.56
CA GLY A 61 14.66 3.86 5.07
C GLY A 61 13.84 2.68 5.61
N ARG A 62 14.55 1.60 5.96
CA ARG A 62 13.96 0.40 6.58
C ARG A 62 13.39 0.76 7.95
N GLU A 63 12.15 0.37 8.21
CA GLU A 63 11.45 0.64 9.47
C GLU A 63 10.58 -0.56 9.84
N LYS A 64 10.94 -1.25 10.94
CA LYS A 64 10.21 -2.40 11.50
C LYS A 64 9.84 -3.44 10.44
N GLN A 65 10.77 -3.72 9.54
CA GLN A 65 10.51 -4.61 8.42
C GLN A 65 10.11 -6.00 8.89
N ARG A 66 9.19 -6.59 8.14
CA ARG A 66 8.81 -8.00 8.25
C ARG A 66 8.79 -8.61 6.86
N ASP A 67 8.76 -9.92 6.79
CA ASP A 67 8.77 -10.69 5.55
C ASP A 67 7.49 -11.48 5.29
N GLU A 68 6.59 -11.56 6.28
CA GLU A 68 5.28 -12.20 6.13
C GLU A 68 4.17 -11.15 6.01
N PHE A 69 3.40 -11.24 4.93
CA PHE A 69 2.25 -10.39 4.64
C PHE A 69 1.08 -11.24 4.16
N LYS A 70 -0.13 -10.89 4.61
CA LYS A 70 -1.36 -11.59 4.22
C LYS A 70 -2.09 -10.85 3.11
N ARG A 71 -2.99 -11.54 2.41
CA ARG A 71 -3.95 -10.89 1.50
C ARG A 71 -4.62 -9.70 2.19
N GLY A 72 -4.51 -8.55 1.55
CA GLY A 72 -5.04 -7.26 1.99
C GLY A 72 -4.10 -6.43 2.84
N ASP A 73 -2.95 -6.95 3.27
CA ASP A 73 -1.96 -6.11 3.93
C ASP A 73 -1.36 -5.08 2.94
N ILE A 74 -0.82 -4.01 3.50
CA ILE A 74 -0.11 -2.95 2.78
C ILE A 74 1.30 -2.83 3.35
N GLY A 75 2.30 -2.79 2.47
CA GLY A 75 3.70 -2.65 2.82
C GLY A 75 4.41 -1.62 1.95
N PHE A 76 5.54 -1.10 2.43
CA PHE A 76 6.43 -0.24 1.68
C PHE A 76 7.70 -1.00 1.31
N MET A 77 7.97 -1.15 0.01
CA MET A 77 9.20 -1.73 -0.49
C MET A 77 10.26 -0.63 -0.57
N VAL A 78 11.26 -0.73 0.31
CA VAL A 78 12.34 0.29 0.40
C VAL A 78 13.21 0.32 -0.86
N ALA A 79 13.43 -0.83 -1.50
CA ALA A 79 14.34 -0.95 -2.64
C ALA A 79 13.96 -0.06 -3.84
N ASN A 80 12.67 0.18 -4.06
CA ASN A 80 12.14 1.00 -5.16
C ASN A 80 11.22 2.14 -4.68
N GLY A 81 11.12 2.37 -3.37
CA GLY A 81 10.22 3.39 -2.81
C GLY A 81 8.75 3.14 -3.16
N ALA A 82 8.31 1.89 -3.19
CA ALA A 82 6.98 1.52 -3.68
C ALA A 82 5.98 1.21 -2.57
N LEU A 83 4.73 1.62 -2.79
CA LEU A 83 3.58 1.18 -2.01
C LEU A 83 3.08 -0.14 -2.60
N CYS A 84 3.05 -1.20 -1.80
CA CYS A 84 2.62 -2.53 -2.20
C CYS A 84 1.33 -2.93 -1.50
N ILE A 85 0.36 -3.46 -2.25
CA ILE A 85 -0.88 -4.04 -1.73
C ILE A 85 -0.91 -5.54 -2.06
N PHE A 86 -0.95 -6.35 -1.02
CA PHE A 86 -0.85 -7.80 -1.13
C PHE A 86 -2.19 -8.42 -1.55
N LEU A 87 -2.20 -9.14 -2.67
CA LEU A 87 -3.39 -9.84 -3.19
C LEU A 87 -3.42 -11.31 -2.73
N LYS A 88 -2.28 -11.83 -2.28
CA LYS A 88 -2.10 -13.18 -1.73
C LYS A 88 -1.19 -13.11 -0.51
N ASP A 89 -1.12 -14.22 0.23
CA ASP A 89 -0.13 -14.38 1.29
C ASP A 89 1.27 -14.51 0.68
N VAL A 90 2.23 -13.77 1.24
CA VAL A 90 3.61 -13.67 0.75
C VAL A 90 4.58 -13.82 1.91
N LYS A 91 5.67 -14.54 1.68
CA LYS A 91 6.80 -14.70 2.60
C LYS A 91 8.14 -14.46 1.90
N GLY A 92 9.15 -14.03 2.66
CA GLY A 92 10.54 -13.95 2.19
C GLY A 92 10.96 -12.63 1.51
N MET A 93 10.08 -11.63 1.48
CA MET A 93 10.39 -10.30 0.94
C MET A 93 10.16 -9.23 2.01
N MET A 94 11.12 -8.32 2.19
CA MET A 94 11.15 -7.36 3.31
C MET A 94 10.44 -6.05 2.98
N PHE A 95 9.45 -5.66 3.79
CA PHE A 95 8.72 -4.40 3.63
C PHE A 95 8.50 -3.69 4.97
N ASN A 96 8.43 -2.36 4.97
CA ASN A 96 7.94 -1.64 6.14
C ASN A 96 6.42 -1.85 6.21
N PRO A 97 5.85 -2.35 7.32
CA PRO A 97 4.42 -2.61 7.42
C PRO A 97 3.65 -1.29 7.54
N LEU A 98 2.61 -1.12 6.74
CA LEU A 98 1.84 0.13 6.70
C LEU A 98 0.43 -0.02 7.24
N GLY A 99 -0.23 -1.15 6.99
CA GLY A 99 -1.62 -1.36 7.38
C GLY A 99 -2.30 -2.37 6.48
N ARG A 100 -3.57 -2.13 6.13
CA ARG A 100 -4.36 -3.05 5.31
C ARG A 100 -5.53 -2.39 4.60
N VAL A 101 -6.00 -3.04 3.53
CA VAL A 101 -7.31 -2.80 2.93
C VAL A 101 -8.39 -3.33 3.87
N ILE A 102 -9.45 -2.54 4.06
CA ILE A 102 -10.56 -2.85 4.97
C ILE A 102 -11.87 -3.16 4.22
N ASN A 103 -12.00 -2.75 2.96
CA ASN A 103 -13.18 -3.05 2.15
C ASN A 103 -12.80 -3.14 0.66
N ASN A 104 -13.54 -3.95 -0.11
CA ASN A 104 -13.49 -4.05 -1.57
C ASN A 104 -12.08 -4.31 -2.17
N ILE A 105 -11.37 -5.28 -1.62
CA ILE A 105 -10.04 -5.68 -2.12
C ILE A 105 -10.10 -6.36 -3.49
N GLU A 106 -11.24 -6.98 -3.81
CA GLU A 106 -11.52 -7.66 -5.08
C GLU A 106 -11.32 -6.72 -6.28
N LEU A 107 -11.59 -5.42 -6.10
CA LEU A 107 -11.29 -4.38 -7.07
C LEU A 107 -9.79 -4.37 -7.48
N LEU A 108 -8.90 -4.55 -6.51
CA LEU A 108 -7.45 -4.53 -6.72
C LEU A 108 -6.93 -5.80 -7.40
N GLU A 109 -7.66 -6.91 -7.31
CA GLU A 109 -7.30 -8.15 -7.99
C GLU A 109 -7.42 -8.03 -9.52
N GLY A 110 -8.36 -7.20 -9.99
CA GLY A 110 -8.58 -6.86 -11.40
C GLY A 110 -7.62 -5.80 -11.95
N ALA A 111 -6.72 -5.25 -11.13
CA ALA A 111 -5.76 -4.24 -11.56
C ALA A 111 -4.73 -4.82 -12.56
N SER A 112 -4.54 -4.14 -13.67
CA SER A 112 -3.66 -4.53 -14.77
C SER A 112 -2.49 -3.57 -14.92
N ALA A 113 -1.40 -4.04 -15.50
CA ALA A 113 -0.26 -3.18 -15.83
C ALA A 113 -0.72 -2.05 -16.75
N GLY A 114 -0.48 -0.79 -16.35
CA GLY A 114 -0.93 0.41 -17.06
C GLY A 114 -2.15 1.11 -16.45
N ASP A 115 -2.88 0.45 -15.54
CA ASP A 115 -3.84 1.14 -14.69
C ASP A 115 -3.13 2.19 -13.82
N VAL A 116 -3.89 3.19 -13.38
CA VAL A 116 -3.39 4.24 -12.49
C VAL A 116 -3.99 4.03 -11.11
N LEU A 117 -3.13 3.82 -10.12
CA LEU A 117 -3.47 3.72 -8.72
C LEU A 117 -3.26 5.08 -8.04
N LEU A 118 -4.25 5.48 -7.26
CA LEU A 118 -4.24 6.70 -6.46
C LEU A 118 -4.46 6.32 -4.99
N LEU A 119 -3.61 6.83 -4.11
CA LEU A 119 -3.82 6.84 -2.67
C LEU A 119 -4.13 8.28 -2.24
N ALA A 120 -5.27 8.48 -1.57
CA ALA A 120 -5.71 9.79 -1.11
C ALA A 120 -6.37 9.72 0.27
N SER A 121 -6.47 10.87 0.95
CA SER A 121 -7.37 11.00 2.10
C SER A 121 -8.82 10.79 1.67
N THR A 122 -9.67 10.27 2.57
CA THR A 122 -11.12 10.17 2.37
C THR A 122 -11.74 11.52 2.04
#